data_AF-A0A842Y246-F1
#
_entry.id   AF-A0A842Y246-F1
#
_cell.length_a   1.000
_cell.length_b   1.000
_cell.length_c   1.000
_cell.angle_alpha   90.00
_cell.angle_beta   90.00
_cell.angle_gamma   90.00
#
_symmetry.space_group_name_H-M   'P 1'
#
loop_
_entity.id
_entity.type
_entity.pdbx_description
1 polymer ?
#
loop_
_entity_poly.entity_id
_entity_poly.type
_entity_poly.pdbx_seq_one_letter_code
_entity_poly.pdbx_strand_id
1 'polypeptide(L)'
;MKVLGVSGSPTKDSNTDALVKAILEATGAETEFVKLSDIKVGPCIACMKCVHTNECVLNDDFKWLSKKVMDADAIVVGSPTYYGSASAFMKAFIERLYSKRHIKLLTRGKIAATVAVGVAAEKMVAEWMGNALRAGGMDIVGSMAAKGTPCCFICGPGETCAFPVWNAYSKEMTGEDFGVEAAYKEYLEILPDNVPYVHGSARFLKSYRSVKDEPDVMIEAKKIGMLIKERIESSNRTAGDSKCKC
;
A
#
# COMPACT_ATOMS: atom_id res chain seq x y z
N MET A 1 -1.76 15.11 -17.81
CA MET A 1 -1.05 14.29 -16.81
C MET A 1 -2.03 13.95 -15.71
N LYS A 2 -2.38 12.68 -15.56
CA LYS A 2 -3.31 12.21 -14.53
C LYS A 2 -2.68 11.11 -13.68
N VAL A 3 -2.73 11.26 -12.35
CA VAL A 3 -2.17 10.29 -11.40
C VAL A 3 -3.26 9.79 -10.47
N LEU A 4 -3.41 8.46 -10.37
CA LEU A 4 -4.38 7.82 -9.48
C LEU A 4 -3.68 7.29 -8.23
N GLY A 5 -4.09 7.73 -7.05
CA GLY A 5 -3.70 7.12 -5.77
C GLY A 5 -4.75 6.12 -5.31
N VAL A 6 -4.32 4.94 -4.87
CA VAL A 6 -5.18 3.88 -4.35
C VAL A 6 -4.67 3.46 -2.97
N SER A 7 -5.48 3.68 -1.92
CA SER A 7 -5.16 3.25 -0.55
C SER A 7 -5.95 2.00 -0.17
N GLY A 8 -5.26 0.97 0.29
CA GLY A 8 -5.83 -0.25 0.89
C GLY A 8 -6.10 -0.14 2.38
N SER A 9 -5.84 1.02 3.00
CA SER A 9 -6.08 1.20 4.43
C SER A 9 -7.57 1.43 4.73
N PRO A 10 -8.18 0.63 5.63
CA PRO A 10 -9.54 0.88 6.10
C PRO A 10 -9.64 2.03 7.11
N THR A 11 -8.53 2.45 7.70
CA THR A 11 -8.51 3.55 8.68
C THR A 11 -8.74 4.87 7.97
N LYS A 12 -9.68 5.68 8.44
CA LYS A 12 -9.87 7.06 7.94
C LYS A 12 -8.61 7.89 8.23
N ASP A 13 -8.16 8.66 7.25
CA ASP A 13 -6.99 9.56 7.34
C ASP A 13 -5.72 8.87 7.88
N SER A 14 -5.48 7.65 7.40
CA SER A 14 -4.37 6.81 7.84
C SER A 14 -3.00 7.33 7.40
N ASN A 15 -1.92 6.81 8.02
CA ASN A 15 -0.56 7.06 7.56
C ASN A 15 -0.35 6.62 6.09
N THR A 16 -0.96 5.51 5.66
CA THR A 16 -0.96 5.11 4.24
C THR A 16 -1.61 6.16 3.36
N ASP A 17 -2.75 6.71 3.77
CA ASP A 17 -3.45 7.77 3.01
C ASP A 17 -2.58 9.02 2.93
N ALA A 18 -1.94 9.40 4.04
CA ALA A 18 -1.08 10.57 4.14
C ALA A 18 0.09 10.49 3.15
N LEU A 19 0.78 9.34 3.08
CA LEU A 19 1.91 9.16 2.15
C LEU A 19 1.46 9.09 0.70
N VAL A 20 0.38 8.36 0.39
CA VAL A 20 -0.18 8.33 -0.98
C VAL A 20 -0.55 9.74 -1.41
N LYS A 21 -1.27 10.51 -0.58
CA LYS A 21 -1.66 11.90 -0.88
C LYS A 21 -0.44 12.82 -1.03
N ALA A 22 0.60 12.65 -0.21
CA ALA A 22 1.83 13.43 -0.32
C ALA A 22 2.58 13.18 -1.64
N ILE A 23 2.64 11.93 -2.09
CA ILE A 23 3.19 11.57 -3.41
C ILE A 23 2.36 12.23 -4.52
N LEU A 24 1.03 12.10 -4.45
CA LEU A 24 0.11 12.70 -5.42
C LEU A 24 0.30 14.21 -5.53
N GLU A 25 0.31 14.92 -4.41
CA GLU A 25 0.49 16.37 -4.34
C GLU A 25 1.83 16.80 -4.98
N ALA A 26 2.92 16.08 -4.67
CA ALA A 26 4.25 16.38 -5.21
C ALA A 26 4.39 16.14 -6.72
N THR A 27 3.45 15.44 -7.36
CA THR A 27 3.46 15.29 -8.82
C THR A 27 3.11 16.57 -9.55
N GLY A 28 2.35 17.48 -8.93
CA GLY A 28 1.79 18.68 -9.57
C GLY A 28 0.83 18.39 -10.75
N ALA A 29 0.34 17.15 -10.89
CA ALA A 29 -0.56 16.72 -11.95
C ALA A 29 -2.04 16.76 -11.52
N GLU A 30 -2.98 16.49 -12.45
CA GLU A 30 -4.35 16.15 -12.06
C GLU A 30 -4.31 14.86 -11.26
N THR A 31 -4.85 14.86 -10.05
CA THR A 31 -4.81 13.67 -9.18
C THR A 31 -6.19 13.25 -8.73
N GLU A 32 -6.34 11.95 -8.53
CA GLU A 32 -7.52 11.35 -7.92
C GLU A 32 -7.07 10.37 -6.82
N PHE A 33 -7.78 10.36 -5.70
CA PHE A 33 -7.51 9.46 -4.58
C PHE A 33 -8.70 8.55 -4.33
N VAL A 34 -8.46 7.23 -4.35
CA VAL A 34 -9.46 6.21 -4.08
C VAL A 34 -9.04 5.41 -2.84
N LYS A 35 -9.94 5.33 -1.87
CA LYS A 35 -9.79 4.46 -0.70
C LYS A 35 -10.61 3.19 -0.93
N LEU A 36 -9.94 2.04 -0.92
CA LEU A 36 -10.56 0.75 -1.24
C LEU A 36 -11.60 0.31 -0.21
N SER A 37 -11.55 0.81 1.02
CA SER A 37 -12.58 0.53 2.03
C SER A 37 -13.90 1.27 1.79
N ASP A 38 -13.92 2.27 0.92
CA ASP A 38 -15.10 3.10 0.63
C ASP A 38 -15.88 2.58 -0.58
N ILE A 39 -15.36 1.54 -1.25
CA ILE A 39 -15.93 0.90 -2.44
C ILE A 39 -15.96 -0.61 -2.25
N LYS A 40 -16.69 -1.32 -3.12
CA LYS A 40 -16.79 -2.77 -3.11
C LYS A 40 -15.90 -3.37 -4.19
N VAL A 41 -14.78 -3.95 -3.79
CA VAL A 41 -13.92 -4.77 -4.68
C VAL A 41 -13.68 -6.11 -4.02
N GLY A 42 -14.28 -7.16 -4.57
CA GLY A 42 -14.09 -8.53 -4.10
C GLY A 42 -12.79 -9.17 -4.62
N PRO A 43 -12.36 -10.29 -4.02
CA PRO A 43 -11.20 -11.03 -4.51
C PRO A 43 -11.43 -11.60 -5.91
N CYS A 44 -10.34 -11.96 -6.60
CA CYS A 44 -10.47 -12.75 -7.81
C CYS A 44 -10.97 -14.16 -7.45
N ILE A 45 -12.06 -14.62 -8.08
CA ILE A 45 -12.62 -15.96 -7.85
C ILE A 45 -12.13 -17.00 -8.88
N ALA A 46 -11.09 -16.67 -9.66
CA ALA A 46 -10.52 -17.53 -10.70
C ALA A 46 -11.54 -18.11 -11.70
N CYS A 47 -12.63 -17.40 -11.99
CA CYS A 47 -13.65 -17.89 -12.94
C CYS A 47 -13.18 -17.92 -14.41
N MET A 48 -12.02 -17.32 -14.72
CA MET A 48 -11.40 -17.24 -16.04
C MET A 48 -12.24 -16.61 -17.15
N LYS A 49 -13.38 -15.99 -16.85
CA LYS A 49 -14.24 -15.35 -17.87
C LYS A 49 -13.60 -14.12 -18.53
N CYS A 50 -12.55 -13.54 -17.95
CA CYS A 50 -11.80 -12.41 -18.52
C CYS A 50 -10.80 -12.80 -19.61
N VAL A 51 -10.52 -14.10 -19.82
CA VAL A 51 -9.46 -14.55 -20.75
C VAL A 51 -9.71 -14.17 -22.20
N HIS A 52 -10.97 -13.95 -22.58
CA HIS A 52 -11.38 -13.60 -23.94
C HIS A 52 -11.75 -12.13 -24.11
N THR A 53 -11.67 -11.30 -23.05
CA THR A 53 -12.16 -9.91 -23.10
C THR A 53 -11.23 -8.89 -22.47
N ASN A 54 -10.26 -9.32 -21.66
CA ASN A 54 -9.51 -8.47 -20.73
C ASN A 54 -10.36 -7.73 -19.68
N GLU A 55 -11.63 -8.09 -19.55
CA GLU A 55 -12.57 -7.41 -18.66
C GLU A 55 -13.06 -8.37 -17.60
N CYS A 56 -12.97 -7.96 -16.34
CA CYS A 56 -13.51 -8.77 -15.27
C CYS A 56 -15.04 -8.70 -15.26
N VAL A 57 -15.69 -9.85 -15.05
CA VAL A 57 -17.14 -9.99 -15.14
C VAL A 57 -17.86 -9.89 -13.80
N LEU A 58 -17.16 -9.88 -12.66
CA LEU A 58 -17.84 -9.76 -11.38
C LEU A 58 -18.46 -8.37 -11.25
N ASN A 59 -19.68 -8.35 -10.72
CA ASN A 59 -20.48 -7.14 -10.56
C ASN A 59 -20.13 -6.42 -9.26
N ASP A 60 -19.06 -5.64 -9.30
CA ASP A 60 -18.57 -4.81 -8.20
C ASP A 60 -17.88 -3.54 -8.75
N ASP A 61 -17.36 -2.70 -7.86
CA ASP A 61 -16.76 -1.40 -8.24
C ASP A 61 -15.39 -1.56 -8.93
N PHE A 62 -14.87 -2.78 -9.06
CA PHE A 62 -13.60 -3.00 -9.75
C PHE A 62 -13.65 -2.53 -11.21
N LYS A 63 -14.79 -2.70 -11.91
CA LYS A 63 -14.90 -2.24 -13.30
C LYS A 63 -14.66 -0.74 -13.40
N TRP A 64 -15.30 0.03 -12.51
CA TRP A 64 -15.12 1.48 -12.40
C TRP A 64 -13.68 1.85 -12.04
N LEU A 65 -13.10 1.21 -11.02
CA LEU A 65 -11.74 1.49 -10.58
C LEU A 65 -10.71 1.13 -11.67
N SER A 66 -10.90 0.00 -12.35
CA SER A 66 -10.01 -0.44 -13.43
C SER A 66 -10.00 0.52 -14.61
N LYS A 67 -11.14 1.16 -14.91
CA LYS A 67 -11.21 2.23 -15.91
C LYS A 67 -10.33 3.42 -15.49
N LYS A 68 -10.39 3.83 -14.23
CA LYS A 68 -9.51 4.90 -13.70
C LYS A 68 -8.03 4.54 -13.78
N VAL A 69 -7.68 3.28 -13.51
CA VAL A 69 -6.31 2.79 -13.71
C VAL A 69 -5.89 2.94 -15.17
N MET A 70 -6.77 2.59 -16.11
CA MET A 70 -6.48 2.72 -17.54
C MET A 70 -6.33 4.18 -17.98
N ASP A 71 -7.21 5.06 -17.50
CA ASP A 71 -7.23 6.49 -17.82
C ASP A 71 -6.07 7.28 -17.20
N ALA A 72 -5.42 6.78 -16.13
CA ALA A 72 -4.30 7.45 -15.47
C ALA A 72 -2.95 7.18 -16.17
N ASP A 73 -2.08 8.19 -16.23
CA ASP A 73 -0.70 8.07 -16.73
C ASP A 73 0.20 7.32 -15.72
N ALA A 74 -0.07 7.51 -14.42
CA ALA A 74 0.61 6.84 -13.33
C ALA A 74 -0.34 6.42 -12.21
N ILE A 75 0.04 5.38 -11.46
CA ILE A 75 -0.67 4.95 -10.26
C ILE A 75 0.24 4.90 -9.03
N VAL A 76 -0.29 5.27 -7.87
CA VAL A 76 0.38 5.13 -6.58
C VAL A 76 -0.46 4.20 -5.71
N VAL A 77 0.05 3.03 -5.37
CA VAL A 77 -0.68 2.07 -4.51
C VAL A 77 -0.08 2.04 -3.12
N GLY A 78 -0.93 2.23 -2.11
CA GLY A 78 -0.54 2.24 -0.71
C GLY A 78 -1.28 1.18 0.09
N SER A 79 -0.58 0.41 0.92
CA SER A 79 -1.22 -0.53 1.84
C SER A 79 -0.64 -0.42 3.25
N PRO A 80 -1.47 -0.61 4.29
CA PRO A 80 -0.92 -0.97 5.59
C PRO A 80 -0.38 -2.41 5.55
N THR A 81 0.49 -2.78 6.49
CA THR A 81 0.91 -4.17 6.71
C THR A 81 0.09 -4.82 7.81
N TYR A 82 -0.71 -5.81 7.42
CA TYR A 82 -1.53 -6.61 8.34
C TYR A 82 -1.07 -8.06 8.25
N TYR A 83 -0.71 -8.63 9.41
CA TYR A 83 -0.21 -10.01 9.50
C TYR A 83 0.92 -10.32 8.50
N GLY A 84 1.87 -9.39 8.35
CA GLY A 84 3.01 -9.55 7.45
C GLY A 84 2.68 -9.46 5.95
N SER A 85 1.46 -9.06 5.58
CA SER A 85 1.03 -8.91 4.18
C SER A 85 0.37 -7.57 3.93
N ALA A 86 0.12 -7.26 2.65
CA ALA A 86 -0.78 -6.18 2.29
C ALA A 86 -2.20 -6.44 2.83
N SER A 87 -2.96 -5.38 3.07
CA SER A 87 -4.38 -5.44 3.41
C SER A 87 -5.16 -6.29 2.40
N ALA A 88 -6.21 -6.98 2.87
CA ALA A 88 -7.09 -7.75 2.00
C ALA A 88 -7.72 -6.88 0.89
N PHE A 89 -8.02 -5.61 1.19
CA PHE A 89 -8.45 -4.62 0.20
C PHE A 89 -7.43 -4.47 -0.94
N MET A 90 -6.16 -4.23 -0.60
CA MET A 90 -5.11 -4.06 -1.60
C MET A 90 -4.85 -5.35 -2.38
N LYS A 91 -4.84 -6.51 -1.71
CA LYS A 91 -4.69 -7.81 -2.40
C LYS A 91 -5.81 -8.04 -3.40
N ALA A 92 -7.07 -7.84 -3.00
CA ALA A 92 -8.22 -7.97 -3.89
C ALA A 92 -8.08 -7.06 -5.13
N PHE A 93 -7.72 -5.79 -4.94
CA PHE A 93 -7.49 -4.87 -6.05
C PHE A 93 -6.39 -5.36 -7.02
N ILE A 94 -5.21 -5.70 -6.51
CA ILE A 94 -4.06 -6.13 -7.32
C ILE A 94 -4.36 -7.45 -8.04
N GLU A 95 -4.97 -8.43 -7.36
CA GLU A 95 -5.34 -9.72 -7.96
C GLU A 95 -6.33 -9.54 -9.12
N ARG A 96 -7.23 -8.55 -9.03
CA ARG A 96 -8.22 -8.28 -10.07
C ARG A 96 -7.62 -7.63 -11.32
N LEU A 97 -6.48 -6.94 -11.20
CA LEU A 97 -5.71 -6.45 -12.36
C LEU A 97 -5.21 -7.59 -13.26
N TYR A 98 -5.21 -8.85 -12.78
CA TYR A 98 -5.00 -10.04 -13.60
C TYR A 98 -5.89 -10.08 -14.85
N SER A 99 -7.12 -9.55 -14.76
CA SER A 99 -8.02 -9.47 -15.91
C SER A 99 -7.44 -8.67 -17.08
N LYS A 100 -6.53 -7.72 -16.82
CA LYS A 100 -6.00 -6.76 -17.81
C LYS A 100 -4.82 -7.26 -18.64
N ARG A 101 -4.49 -8.56 -18.58
CA ARG A 101 -3.29 -9.12 -19.23
C ARG A 101 -3.47 -10.37 -20.09
N HIS A 102 -4.69 -10.74 -20.47
CA HIS A 102 -4.92 -12.01 -21.19
C HIS A 102 -4.69 -11.94 -22.70
N ILE A 103 -5.38 -11.05 -23.41
CA ILE A 103 -5.25 -10.84 -24.85
C ILE A 103 -4.12 -9.85 -25.13
N LYS A 104 -4.13 -8.73 -24.40
CA LYS A 104 -3.09 -7.70 -24.43
C LYS A 104 -2.68 -7.37 -23.00
N LEU A 105 -1.43 -6.98 -22.81
CA LEU A 105 -0.97 -6.44 -21.52
C LEU A 105 -1.35 -4.96 -21.45
N LEU A 106 -2.59 -4.65 -21.05
CA LEU A 106 -3.14 -3.29 -21.15
C LEU A 106 -2.44 -2.30 -20.21
N THR A 107 -1.88 -2.78 -19.11
CA THR A 107 -1.14 -1.99 -18.14
C THR A 107 0.35 -1.81 -18.49
N ARG A 108 0.80 -2.32 -19.64
CA ARG A 108 2.20 -2.25 -20.07
C ARG A 108 2.68 -0.79 -20.17
N GLY A 109 3.85 -0.51 -19.59
CA GLY A 109 4.50 0.80 -19.63
C GLY A 109 3.85 1.87 -18.74
N LYS A 110 2.77 1.54 -18.02
CA LYS A 110 2.16 2.46 -17.07
C LYS A 110 3.10 2.69 -15.89
N ILE A 111 3.23 3.93 -15.46
CA ILE A 111 4.12 4.30 -14.36
C ILE A 111 3.45 3.93 -13.05
N ALA A 112 4.22 3.39 -12.10
CA ALA A 112 3.69 3.03 -10.80
C ALA A 112 4.66 3.31 -9.65
N ALA A 113 4.10 3.58 -8.47
CA ALA A 113 4.84 3.64 -7.22
C ALA A 113 4.09 2.91 -6.11
N THR A 114 4.84 2.44 -5.11
CA THR A 114 4.29 1.65 -3.99
C THR A 114 4.64 2.26 -2.64
N VAL A 115 3.69 2.15 -1.70
CA VAL A 115 3.85 2.61 -0.31
C VAL A 115 3.37 1.52 0.63
N ALA A 116 4.20 1.08 1.56
CA ALA A 116 3.76 0.21 2.66
C ALA A 116 3.96 0.90 4.01
N VAL A 117 2.97 0.78 4.90
CA VAL A 117 3.05 1.36 6.24
C VAL A 117 2.69 0.33 7.30
N GLY A 118 3.46 0.23 8.37
CA GLY A 118 3.10 -0.65 9.47
C GLY A 118 4.13 -0.68 10.59
N VAL A 119 4.11 -1.75 11.38
CA VAL A 119 5.10 -1.96 12.46
C VAL A 119 6.13 -3.03 12.11
N ALA A 120 5.75 -4.00 11.26
CA ALA A 120 6.66 -5.00 10.71
C ALA A 120 6.35 -5.29 9.22
N ALA A 121 7.34 -5.84 8.52
CA ALA A 121 7.25 -6.34 7.14
C ALA A 121 6.91 -5.30 6.05
N GLU A 122 7.06 -4.00 6.31
CA GLU A 122 6.69 -2.93 5.37
C GLU A 122 7.51 -3.00 4.09
N LYS A 123 8.82 -3.21 4.21
CA LYS A 123 9.70 -3.38 3.05
C LYS A 123 9.26 -4.55 2.17
N MET A 124 9.01 -5.71 2.78
CA MET A 124 8.55 -6.90 2.07
C MET A 124 7.20 -6.67 1.37
N VAL A 125 6.27 -5.95 2.01
CA VAL A 125 4.96 -5.63 1.43
C VAL A 125 5.08 -4.62 0.28
N ALA A 126 5.91 -3.58 0.42
CA ALA A 126 6.17 -2.60 -0.64
C ALA A 126 6.79 -3.27 -1.88
N GLU A 127 7.75 -4.16 -1.66
CA GLU A 127 8.39 -4.96 -2.71
C GLU A 127 7.42 -5.95 -3.36
N TRP A 128 6.58 -6.63 -2.57
CA TRP A 128 5.54 -7.52 -3.10
C TRP A 128 4.57 -6.77 -4.01
N MET A 129 4.08 -5.60 -3.58
CA MET A 129 3.23 -4.74 -4.42
C MET A 129 3.96 -4.34 -5.71
N GLY A 130 5.23 -3.94 -5.61
CA GLY A 130 6.04 -3.56 -6.76
C GLY A 130 6.20 -4.71 -7.76
N ASN A 131 6.52 -5.90 -7.27
CA ASN A 131 6.64 -7.10 -8.11
C ASN A 131 5.31 -7.50 -8.76
N ALA A 132 4.19 -7.40 -8.04
CA ALA A 132 2.88 -7.70 -8.59
C ALA A 132 2.52 -6.73 -9.73
N LEU A 133 2.80 -5.44 -9.58
CA LEU A 133 2.56 -4.43 -10.62
C LEU A 133 3.53 -4.60 -11.82
N ARG A 134 4.81 -4.94 -11.58
CA ARG A 134 5.76 -5.30 -12.65
C ARG A 134 5.31 -6.52 -13.45
N ALA A 135 4.72 -7.52 -12.80
CA ALA A 135 4.13 -8.68 -13.49
C ALA A 135 2.91 -8.29 -14.35
N GLY A 136 2.31 -7.12 -14.13
CA GLY A 136 1.35 -6.45 -15.01
C GLY A 136 1.99 -5.57 -16.08
N GLY A 137 3.33 -5.53 -16.19
CA GLY A 137 4.06 -4.72 -17.17
C GLY A 137 4.20 -3.24 -16.80
N MET A 138 3.96 -2.85 -15.55
CA MET A 138 4.12 -1.48 -15.09
C MET A 138 5.58 -1.15 -14.71
N ASP A 139 5.96 0.11 -14.91
CA ASP A 139 7.28 0.64 -14.59
C ASP A 139 7.30 1.23 -13.18
N ILE A 140 7.98 0.57 -12.24
CA ILE A 140 8.07 1.04 -10.84
C ILE A 140 9.13 2.13 -10.72
N VAL A 141 8.71 3.37 -10.49
CA VAL A 141 9.61 4.53 -10.34
C VAL A 141 10.00 4.79 -8.88
N GLY A 142 9.25 4.26 -7.93
CA GLY A 142 9.52 4.40 -6.50
C GLY A 142 8.79 3.37 -5.66
N SER A 143 9.40 2.96 -4.57
CA SER A 143 8.83 2.07 -3.57
C SER A 143 9.33 2.52 -2.21
N MET A 144 8.43 2.88 -1.30
CA MET A 144 8.79 3.31 0.05
C MET A 144 8.09 2.48 1.11
N ALA A 145 8.74 2.40 2.26
CA ALA A 145 8.23 1.75 3.46
C ALA A 145 8.35 2.74 4.63
N ALA A 146 7.30 2.87 5.42
CA ALA A 146 7.31 3.75 6.59
C ALA A 146 6.78 3.02 7.81
N LYS A 147 7.31 3.37 8.98
CA LYS A 147 6.73 2.91 10.24
C LYS A 147 5.43 3.68 10.51
N GLY A 148 4.47 3.01 11.10
CA GLY A 148 3.17 3.59 11.41
C GLY A 148 2.37 2.71 12.36
N THR A 149 1.11 3.06 12.54
CA THR A 149 0.25 2.43 13.55
C THR A 149 -0.40 1.14 13.01
N PRO A 150 -0.46 0.03 13.78
CA PRO A 150 -1.16 -1.18 13.35
C PRO A 150 -2.69 -1.00 13.44
N CYS A 151 -3.43 -1.90 12.78
CA CYS A 151 -4.90 -1.82 12.67
C CYS A 151 -5.64 -1.77 14.01
N CYS A 152 -5.09 -2.35 15.07
CA CYS A 152 -5.78 -2.48 16.36
C CYS A 152 -5.96 -1.15 17.10
N PHE A 153 -5.24 -0.08 16.74
CA PHE A 153 -5.32 1.23 17.42
C PHE A 153 -6.37 2.17 16.83
N ILE A 154 -7.14 1.74 15.82
CA ILE A 154 -8.18 2.58 15.21
C ILE A 154 -9.36 2.80 16.16
N CYS A 155 -9.66 1.82 17.02
CA CYS A 155 -10.87 1.88 17.85
C CYS A 155 -10.77 2.91 19.00
N GLY A 156 -9.56 3.34 19.38
CA GLY A 156 -9.33 4.23 20.53
C GLY A 156 -8.97 3.54 21.86
N PRO A 157 -9.47 2.33 22.17
CA PRO A 157 -9.04 1.57 23.33
C PRO A 157 -7.58 1.17 23.37
N GLY A 158 -6.72 1.34 22.37
CA GLY A 158 -5.37 0.78 22.38
C GLY A 158 -4.59 1.00 23.70
N GLU A 159 -4.79 2.15 24.36
CA GLU A 159 -4.19 2.52 25.66
C GLU A 159 -4.84 1.89 26.91
N THR A 160 -6.09 1.43 26.78
CA THR A 160 -6.93 0.89 27.86
C THR A 160 -7.58 -0.44 27.47
N CYS A 161 -7.13 -1.05 26.37
CA CYS A 161 -7.78 -2.19 25.75
C CYS A 161 -7.62 -3.35 26.71
N ALA A 162 -8.73 -3.89 27.19
CA ALA A 162 -8.77 -5.09 28.02
C ALA A 162 -8.58 -6.37 27.18
N PHE A 163 -8.69 -6.26 25.85
CA PHE A 163 -8.58 -7.36 24.89
C PHE A 163 -7.45 -7.15 23.86
N PRO A 164 -6.26 -6.60 24.23
CA PRO A 164 -5.23 -6.33 23.24
C PRO A 164 -4.82 -7.67 22.64
N VAL A 165 -5.23 -7.89 21.40
CA VAL A 165 -4.89 -9.10 20.68
C VAL A 165 -3.39 -9.00 20.40
N TRP A 166 -2.64 -9.79 21.17
CA TRP A 166 -1.28 -10.21 20.86
C TRP A 166 -0.17 -9.15 21.00
N ASN A 167 0.02 -8.76 22.26
CA ASN A 167 1.34 -8.70 22.94
C ASN A 167 1.19 -8.82 24.48
N ALA A 168 -0.04 -9.07 24.97
CA ALA A 168 -0.28 -9.47 26.35
C ALA A 168 0.00 -10.96 26.50
N TYR A 169 1.29 -11.30 26.54
CA TYR A 169 1.66 -12.34 27.46
C TYR A 169 1.15 -11.94 28.86
N SER A 170 0.74 -12.91 29.67
CA SER A 170 0.37 -12.65 31.06
C SER A 170 1.51 -11.93 31.78
N LYS A 171 1.32 -11.52 33.03
CA LYS A 171 2.43 -11.08 33.89
C LYS A 171 3.61 -12.07 33.96
N GLU A 172 3.42 -13.28 33.46
CA GLU A 172 4.22 -14.48 33.69
C GLU A 172 4.78 -15.09 32.39
N MET A 173 4.44 -14.56 31.22
CA MET A 173 4.92 -15.08 29.94
C MET A 173 5.52 -13.93 29.10
N THR A 174 6.37 -14.26 28.15
CA THR A 174 7.08 -13.33 27.26
C THR A 174 7.18 -13.95 25.85
N GLY A 175 7.63 -13.17 24.86
CA GLY A 175 7.89 -13.70 23.51
C GLY A 175 9.05 -14.70 23.45
N GLU A 176 9.91 -14.67 24.47
CA GLU A 176 10.99 -15.63 24.67
C GLU A 176 10.44 -17.02 25.02
N ASP A 177 9.39 -17.08 25.86
CA ASP A 177 8.74 -18.33 26.27
C ASP A 177 8.09 -19.11 25.10
N PHE A 178 7.86 -18.44 23.97
CA PHE A 178 7.29 -19.04 22.75
C PHE A 178 8.31 -19.15 21.60
N GLY A 179 9.57 -18.75 21.81
CA GLY A 179 10.63 -18.84 20.80
C GLY A 179 10.38 -17.99 19.56
N VAL A 180 9.57 -16.91 19.66
CA VAL A 180 9.20 -16.06 18.52
C VAL A 180 10.01 -14.76 18.44
N GLU A 181 11.00 -14.56 19.31
CA GLU A 181 11.85 -13.36 19.38
C GLU A 181 12.42 -12.94 18.02
N ALA A 182 12.90 -13.91 17.23
CA ALA A 182 13.50 -13.64 15.92
C ALA A 182 12.52 -12.98 14.94
N ALA A 183 11.22 -13.31 15.02
CA ALA A 183 10.19 -12.74 14.17
C ALA A 183 9.82 -11.30 14.54
N TYR A 184 10.16 -10.87 15.75
CA TYR A 184 9.75 -9.58 16.33
C TYR A 184 10.93 -8.71 16.78
N LYS A 185 12.17 -9.08 16.45
CA LYS A 185 13.36 -8.30 16.80
C LYS A 185 13.25 -6.82 16.39
N GLU A 186 12.78 -6.55 15.17
CA GLU A 186 12.55 -5.19 14.67
C GLU A 186 11.45 -4.44 15.45
N TYR A 187 10.48 -5.16 16.03
CA TYR A 187 9.45 -4.60 16.90
C TYR A 187 9.99 -4.33 18.32
N LEU A 188 10.91 -5.14 18.81
CA LEU A 188 11.55 -4.92 20.11
C LEU A 188 12.52 -3.74 20.06
N GLU A 189 13.24 -3.57 18.95
CA GLU A 189 14.18 -2.45 18.73
C GLU A 189 13.53 -1.06 18.67
N ILE A 190 12.22 -0.98 18.41
CA ILE A 190 11.48 0.29 18.49
C ILE A 190 10.99 0.59 19.92
N LEU A 191 11.17 -0.33 20.87
CA LEU A 191 10.84 -0.10 22.27
C LEU A 191 12.05 0.56 22.97
N PRO A 192 11.82 1.55 23.85
CA PRO A 192 12.88 2.34 24.47
C PRO A 192 13.93 1.55 25.26
N ASP A 193 13.56 0.35 25.73
CA ASP A 193 14.38 -0.50 26.59
C ASP A 193 14.66 -1.89 25.98
N ASN A 194 14.22 -2.16 24.74
CA ASN A 194 14.25 -3.50 24.12
C ASN A 194 13.53 -4.59 24.97
N VAL A 195 12.66 -4.22 25.92
CA VAL A 195 11.95 -5.20 26.78
C VAL A 195 10.47 -5.29 26.38
N PRO A 196 9.91 -6.51 26.23
CA PRO A 196 8.47 -6.67 26.03
C PRO A 196 7.68 -6.20 27.26
N TYR A 197 6.89 -5.12 27.14
CA TYR A 197 6.10 -4.62 28.27
C TYR A 197 4.94 -5.56 28.66
N VAL A 198 4.86 -5.83 29.96
CA VAL A 198 3.94 -6.75 30.67
C VAL A 198 2.45 -6.34 30.59
N HIS A 199 2.17 -5.11 30.16
CA HIS A 199 0.84 -4.65 29.80
C HIS A 199 0.97 -3.78 28.56
N GLY A 200 0.23 -4.15 27.51
CA GLY A 200 0.06 -3.44 26.24
C GLY A 200 0.90 -2.17 26.11
N SER A 201 1.94 -2.25 25.29
CA SER A 201 2.90 -1.19 24.92
C SER A 201 2.29 0.05 24.24
N ALA A 202 1.00 0.29 24.46
CA ALA A 202 0.30 1.50 24.09
C ALA A 202 0.77 2.74 24.86
N ARG A 203 1.36 2.59 26.07
CA ARG A 203 1.87 3.75 26.83
C ARG A 203 3.04 4.48 26.17
N PHE A 204 3.83 3.82 25.31
CA PHE A 204 4.90 4.46 24.53
C PHE A 204 4.45 4.86 23.12
N LEU A 205 3.41 4.22 22.58
CA LEU A 205 2.76 4.63 21.33
C LEU A 205 1.78 5.81 21.53
N LYS A 206 1.58 6.25 22.78
CA LYS A 206 0.68 7.34 23.23
C LYS A 206 0.86 8.66 22.47
N SER A 207 2.07 8.94 22.01
CA SER A 207 2.34 10.06 21.11
C SER A 207 2.45 9.54 19.69
N TYR A 208 1.31 9.39 19.02
CA TYR A 208 1.13 9.28 17.56
C TYR A 208 2.42 9.38 16.74
N ARG A 209 2.95 8.24 16.28
CA ARG A 209 3.90 8.26 15.16
C ARG A 209 3.12 8.42 13.86
N SER A 210 2.60 9.63 13.66
CA SER A 210 2.06 10.04 12.37
C SER A 210 3.24 10.20 11.43
N VAL A 211 3.17 9.60 10.25
CA VAL A 211 4.20 9.81 9.21
C VAL A 211 4.33 11.28 8.83
N LYS A 212 3.31 12.11 9.10
CA LYS A 212 3.35 13.57 8.90
C LYS A 212 4.33 14.27 9.85
N ASP A 213 4.63 13.65 10.99
CA ASP A 213 5.54 14.18 12.00
C ASP A 213 6.99 13.70 11.76
N GLU A 214 7.23 12.92 10.69
CA GLU A 214 8.54 12.42 10.28
C GLU A 214 8.99 13.10 8.98
N PRO A 215 9.79 14.20 9.04
CA PRO A 215 10.15 14.98 7.87
C PRO A 215 10.84 14.17 6.78
N ASP A 216 11.73 13.25 7.14
CA ASP A 216 12.47 12.42 6.18
C ASP A 216 11.56 11.50 5.37
N VAL A 217 10.55 10.91 6.04
CA VAL A 217 9.54 10.05 5.39
C VAL A 217 8.70 10.88 4.41
N MET A 218 8.32 12.09 4.80
CA MET A 218 7.57 13.01 3.93
C MET A 218 8.40 13.53 2.76
N ILE A 219 9.71 13.75 2.95
CA ILE A 219 10.65 14.12 1.88
C ILE A 219 10.78 12.96 0.87
N GLU A 220 10.91 11.73 1.35
CA GLU A 220 10.95 10.54 0.48
C GLU A 220 9.68 10.40 -0.36
N ALA A 221 8.50 10.56 0.25
CA ALA A 221 7.23 10.57 -0.46
C ALA A 221 7.19 11.65 -1.56
N LYS A 222 7.61 12.88 -1.24
CA LYS A 222 7.65 13.97 -2.23
C LYS A 222 8.63 13.68 -3.38
N LYS A 223 9.77 13.08 -3.08
CA LYS A 223 10.76 12.67 -4.09
C LYS A 223 10.16 11.66 -5.08
N ILE A 224 9.39 10.69 -4.61
CA ILE A 224 8.67 9.74 -5.49
C ILE A 224 7.68 10.48 -6.38
N GLY A 225 6.96 11.47 -5.86
CA GLY A 225 6.03 12.29 -6.66
C GLY A 225 6.75 13.05 -7.78
N MET A 226 7.92 13.63 -7.49
CA MET A 226 8.77 14.28 -8.50
C MET A 226 9.26 13.29 -9.57
N LEU A 227 9.68 12.09 -9.18
CA LEU A 227 10.10 11.03 -10.11
C LEU A 227 8.96 10.59 -11.04
N ILE A 228 7.73 10.49 -10.53
CA ILE A 228 6.54 10.20 -11.35
C ILE A 228 6.36 11.31 -12.40
N LYS A 229 6.44 12.57 -11.99
CA LYS A 229 6.31 13.72 -12.89
C LYS A 229 7.35 13.66 -14.01
N GLU A 230 8.62 13.52 -13.67
CA GLU A 230 9.73 13.41 -14.64
C GLU A 230 9.53 12.24 -15.61
N ARG A 231 9.06 11.10 -15.11
CA ARG A 231 8.81 9.92 -15.95
C ARG A 231 7.64 10.11 -16.90
N ILE A 232 6.56 10.77 -16.49
CA ILE A 232 5.43 11.10 -17.38
C ILE A 232 5.89 12.09 -18.45
N GLU A 233 6.62 13.15 -18.07
CA GLU A 233 7.11 14.16 -19.02
C GLU A 233 8.10 13.59 -20.05
N SER A 234 8.99 12.69 -19.64
CA SER A 234 9.93 12.01 -20.56
C SER A 234 9.24 11.03 -21.51
N SER A 235 8.18 10.36 -21.06
CA SER A 235 7.42 9.41 -21.88
C SER A 235 6.56 10.10 -22.94
N ASN A 236 6.08 11.32 -22.65
CA ASN A 236 5.34 12.13 -23.63
C ASN A 236 6.24 12.73 -24.72
N ARG A 237 7.54 12.91 -24.45
CA ARG A 237 8.52 13.38 -25.44
C ARG A 237 8.89 12.30 -26.46
N THR A 238 8.80 11.01 -26.11
CA THR A 238 9.09 9.88 -27.02
C THR A 238 7.88 9.39 -27.80
N ALA A 239 6.67 9.82 -27.44
CA ALA A 239 5.44 9.48 -28.17
C ALA A 239 5.34 10.13 -29.58
N GLY A 240 6.24 11.05 -29.92
CA GLY A 240 6.33 11.66 -31.25
C GLY A 240 6.82 10.73 -32.37
N ASP A 241 7.47 9.60 -32.05
CA ASP A 241 8.21 8.80 -33.05
C ASP A 241 8.13 7.28 -32.87
N SER A 242 6.99 6.75 -32.40
CA SER A 242 6.77 5.31 -32.49
C SER A 242 5.37 4.98 -32.99
N LYS A 243 5.26 4.91 -34.32
CA LYS A 243 4.21 4.10 -34.96
C LYS A 243 4.19 2.74 -34.28
N CYS A 244 3.05 2.39 -33.71
CA CYS A 244 2.76 1.05 -33.24
C CYS A 244 3.06 0.07 -34.38
N LYS A 245 4.15 -0.69 -34.27
CA LYS A 245 4.40 -1.83 -35.16
C LYS A 245 3.60 -3.00 -34.61
N CYS A 246 2.31 -3.02 -34.93
CA CYS A 246 1.51 -4.22 -34.96
C CYS A 246 1.54 -4.80 -36.38
#